data_AF-A0A2I1HXE7-F1
#
_entry.id   AF-A0A2I1HXE7-F1
#
_cell.length_a   1.000
_cell.length_b   1.000
_cell.length_c   1.000
_cell.angle_alpha   90.00
_cell.angle_beta   90.00
_cell.angle_gamma   90.00
#
_symmetry.space_group_name_H-M   'P 1'
#
loop_
_entity.id
_entity.type
_entity.pdbx_description
1 polymer ?
#
loop_
_entity_poly.entity_id
_entity_poly.type
_entity_poly.pdbx_seq_one_letter_code
_entity_poly.pdbx_strand_id
1 'polypeptide(L)'
;MNPKILQNSKGKGKDGQLFECVWQMEFYRALLQVLPEDIYPSVDVGKVFGSKGYVDFYVNDKRHWAIELLRDEVKLNEHQQRFQRGGTYVPILKHTKQWAIIDIRNSKMKAPESEKRKRNDIYVICGENFESVQLIYPNGNKEDIRLLGEENLLG
;
A
#
# COMPACT_ATOMS: atom_id res chain seq x y z
N MET A 1 6.30 9.05 -1.73
CA MET A 1 7.29 8.16 -2.38
C MET A 1 8.20 8.99 -3.29
N ASN A 2 9.43 8.54 -3.58
CA ASN A 2 10.39 9.31 -4.38
C ASN A 2 10.55 8.72 -5.79
N PRO A 3 10.24 9.49 -6.86
CA PRO A 3 10.35 9.01 -8.24
C PRO A 3 11.75 8.56 -8.60
N LYS A 4 12.79 9.29 -8.18
CA LYS A 4 14.18 8.96 -8.50
C LYS A 4 14.57 7.61 -7.91
N ILE A 5 14.14 7.31 -6.68
CA ILE A 5 14.38 6.00 -6.05
C ILE A 5 13.69 4.89 -6.86
N LEU A 6 12.41 5.07 -7.19
CA LEU A 6 11.63 4.09 -7.95
C LEU A 6 12.21 3.85 -9.36
N GLN A 7 12.56 4.92 -10.08
CA GLN A 7 13.17 4.87 -11.42
C GLN A 7 14.51 4.12 -11.40
N ASN A 8 15.37 4.41 -10.42
CA ASN A 8 16.73 3.86 -10.34
C ASN A 8 16.81 2.51 -9.60
N SER A 9 15.71 2.05 -8.99
CA SER A 9 15.67 0.77 -8.29
C SER A 9 16.09 -0.40 -9.18
N LYS A 10 16.92 -1.29 -8.61
CA LYS A 10 17.32 -2.56 -9.23
C LYS A 10 16.38 -3.72 -8.88
N GLY A 11 15.42 -3.50 -7.98
CA GLY A 11 14.39 -4.49 -7.62
C GLY A 11 13.31 -4.57 -8.69
N LYS A 12 13.67 -5.04 -9.88
CA LYS A 12 12.79 -5.15 -11.05
C LYS A 12 12.76 -6.56 -11.60
N GLY A 13 11.60 -6.97 -12.10
CA GLY A 13 11.44 -8.20 -12.87
C GLY A 13 12.04 -8.10 -14.27
N LYS A 14 12.05 -9.22 -15.01
CA LYS A 14 12.47 -9.26 -16.42
C LYS A 14 11.56 -8.43 -17.34
N ASP A 15 10.35 -8.15 -16.88
CA ASP A 15 9.36 -7.27 -17.50
C ASP A 15 9.63 -5.77 -17.23
N GLY A 16 10.69 -5.46 -16.47
CA GLY A 16 11.04 -4.10 -16.08
C GLY A 16 10.16 -3.52 -14.96
N GLN A 17 9.20 -4.28 -14.44
CA GLN A 17 8.30 -3.83 -13.38
C GLN A 17 8.96 -3.95 -12.01
N LEU A 18 8.65 -3.03 -11.10
CA LEU A 18 9.15 -3.06 -9.73
C LEU A 18 8.55 -4.23 -8.96
N PHE A 19 9.37 -4.90 -8.15
CA PHE A 19 8.87 -5.88 -7.19
C PHE A 19 8.03 -5.22 -6.10
N GLU A 20 7.11 -5.99 -5.54
CA GLU A 20 6.23 -5.55 -4.44
C GLU A 20 7.04 -5.04 -3.24
N CYS A 21 8.17 -5.69 -2.93
CA CYS A 21 9.07 -5.26 -1.86
C CYS A 21 9.65 -3.86 -2.08
N VAL A 22 9.87 -3.41 -3.32
CA VAL A 22 10.33 -2.04 -3.58
C VAL A 22 9.24 -1.04 -3.21
N TRP A 23 7.98 -1.35 -3.54
CA TRP A 23 6.85 -0.52 -3.17
C TRP A 23 6.64 -0.46 -1.67
N GLN A 24 6.74 -1.61 -0.98
CA GLN A 24 6.66 -1.67 0.48
C GLN A 24 7.75 -0.81 1.14
N MET A 25 9.01 -0.89 0.68
CA MET A 25 10.10 -0.10 1.24
C MET A 25 9.93 1.40 0.99
N GLU A 26 9.52 1.80 -0.21
CA GLU A 26 9.25 3.21 -0.50
C GLU A 26 8.01 3.74 0.20
N PHE A 27 7.01 2.89 0.43
CA PHE A 27 5.84 3.21 1.25
C PHE A 27 6.26 3.45 2.70
N TYR A 28 7.05 2.54 3.29
CA TYR A 28 7.58 2.68 4.64
C TYR A 28 8.38 3.98 4.81
N ARG A 29 9.33 4.24 3.91
CA ARG A 29 10.13 5.47 3.94
C ARG A 29 9.26 6.73 3.85
N ALA A 30 8.26 6.73 2.97
CA ALA A 30 7.34 7.85 2.81
C ALA A 30 6.42 8.02 4.04
N LEU A 31 5.98 6.91 4.64
CA LEU A 31 5.12 6.92 5.81
C LEU A 31 5.82 7.59 7.01
N LEU A 32 7.11 7.33 7.21
CA LEU A 32 7.93 8.00 8.23
C LEU A 32 8.09 9.51 8.04
N GLN A 33 7.88 10.05 6.83
CA GLN A 33 7.93 11.49 6.57
C GLN A 33 6.59 12.20 6.83
N VAL A 34 5.49 11.45 6.80
CA VAL A 34 4.12 12.00 6.87
C VAL A 34 3.51 11.79 8.25
N LEU A 35 3.90 10.73 8.95
CA LEU A 35 3.39 10.47 10.29
C LEU A 35 3.95 11.46 11.31
N PRO A 36 3.14 11.86 12.31
CA PRO A 36 3.62 12.61 13.46
C PRO A 36 4.73 11.85 14.21
N GLU A 37 5.61 12.57 14.90
CA GLU A 37 6.79 12.01 15.59
C GLU A 37 6.46 10.93 16.63
N ASP A 38 5.26 10.95 17.21
CA ASP A 38 4.78 10.01 18.23
C ASP A 38 4.02 8.81 17.65
N ILE A 39 3.85 8.75 16.32
CA ILE A 39 3.14 7.67 15.63
C ILE A 39 4.12 6.83 14.82
N TYR A 40 4.29 5.57 15.24
CA TYR A 40 5.21 4.65 14.59
C TYR A 40 4.49 3.61 13.72
N PRO A 41 4.88 3.47 12.44
CA PRO A 41 4.45 2.35 11.63
C PRO A 41 5.26 1.11 11.99
N SER A 42 4.56 -0.01 12.18
CA SER A 42 5.16 -1.33 12.41
C SER A 42 5.01 -2.18 11.15
N VAL A 43 6.10 -2.80 10.71
CA VAL A 43 6.10 -3.73 9.57
C VAL A 43 5.85 -5.16 10.04
N ASP A 44 5.30 -6.00 9.16
CA ASP A 44 5.09 -7.44 9.39
C ASP A 44 4.40 -7.73 10.74
N VAL A 45 3.22 -7.14 10.94
CA VAL A 45 2.49 -7.30 12.21
C VAL A 45 1.49 -8.44 12.12
N GLY A 46 1.59 -9.39 13.05
CA GLY A 46 0.67 -10.52 13.09
C GLY A 46 0.73 -11.33 14.38
N LYS A 47 1.92 -11.87 14.69
CA LYS A 47 2.11 -12.77 15.83
C LYS A 47 1.71 -12.16 17.18
N VAL A 48 1.98 -10.88 17.38
CA VAL A 48 1.58 -10.14 18.60
C VAL A 48 0.07 -10.11 18.82
N PHE A 49 -0.73 -10.21 17.74
CA PHE A 49 -2.19 -10.29 17.79
C PHE A 49 -2.72 -11.73 17.62
N GLY A 50 -1.85 -12.74 17.65
CA GLY A 50 -2.24 -14.15 17.47
C GLY A 50 -2.61 -14.54 16.05
N SER A 51 -2.21 -13.75 15.04
CA SER A 51 -2.40 -14.07 13.63
C SER A 51 -1.31 -15.01 13.09
N LYS A 52 -1.68 -15.87 12.14
CA LYS A 52 -0.73 -16.71 11.37
C LYS A 52 -0.12 -15.97 10.18
N GLY A 53 -0.75 -14.91 9.71
CA GLY A 53 -0.24 -14.02 8.67
C GLY A 53 0.24 -12.69 9.25
N TYR A 54 0.95 -11.93 8.43
CA TYR A 54 1.56 -10.65 8.79
C TYR A 54 1.06 -9.60 7.81
N VAL A 55 0.38 -8.56 8.32
CA VAL A 55 0.03 -7.41 7.48
C VAL A 55 1.29 -6.59 7.21
N ASP A 56 1.43 -6.06 6.00
CA ASP A 56 2.62 -5.32 5.59
C ASP A 56 2.90 -4.13 6.53
N PHE A 57 1.86 -3.36 6.87
CA PHE A 57 1.96 -2.24 7.79
C PHE A 57 0.82 -2.19 8.80
N TYR A 58 1.17 -1.94 10.05
CA TYR A 58 0.23 -1.56 11.09
C TYR A 58 0.63 -0.21 11.69
N VAL A 59 -0.29 0.75 11.72
CA VAL A 59 -0.03 2.09 12.30
C VAL A 59 -0.86 2.25 13.55
N ASN A 60 -0.19 2.36 14.71
CA ASN A 60 -0.85 2.42 16.01
C ASN A 60 -1.32 3.85 16.37
N ASP A 61 -2.04 4.50 15.45
CA ASP A 61 -2.67 5.80 15.69
C ASP A 61 -4.07 5.62 16.30
N LYS A 62 -4.87 6.70 16.33
CA LYS A 62 -6.27 6.65 16.82
C LYS A 62 -7.16 5.69 16.01
N ARG A 63 -6.78 5.34 14.77
CA ARG A 63 -7.52 4.45 13.85
C ARG A 63 -6.95 3.03 13.84
N HIS A 64 -5.76 2.79 14.41
CA HIS A 64 -5.11 1.48 14.43
C HIS A 64 -5.14 0.82 13.05
N TRP A 65 -4.51 1.47 12.07
CA TRP A 65 -4.59 1.03 10.67
C TRP A 65 -3.91 -0.30 10.43
N ALA A 66 -4.50 -1.14 9.57
CA ALA A 66 -3.84 -2.26 8.94
C ALA A 66 -3.81 -2.03 7.41
N ILE A 67 -2.64 -2.02 6.80
CA ILE A 67 -2.46 -1.66 5.39
C ILE A 67 -1.69 -2.77 4.70
N GLU A 68 -2.28 -3.33 3.65
CA GLU A 68 -1.65 -4.32 2.79
C GLU A 68 -1.32 -3.68 1.43
N LEU A 69 -0.12 -3.87 0.93
CA LEU A 69 0.28 -3.46 -0.41
C LEU A 69 0.33 -4.67 -1.33
N LEU A 70 -0.04 -4.47 -2.58
CA LEU A 70 0.25 -5.39 -3.65
C LEU A 70 0.54 -4.62 -4.93
N ARG A 71 1.00 -5.34 -5.96
CA ARG A 71 1.20 -4.77 -7.28
C ARG A 71 0.37 -5.46 -8.35
N ASP A 72 -0.06 -4.67 -9.33
CA ASP A 72 -0.60 -5.13 -10.61
C ASP A 72 -1.69 -6.22 -10.48
N GLU A 73 -2.55 -6.12 -9.46
CA GLU A 73 -3.60 -7.10 -9.16
C GLU A 73 -3.10 -8.52 -8.84
N VAL A 74 -1.78 -8.70 -8.67
CA VAL A 74 -1.19 -10.02 -8.41
C VAL A 74 -1.77 -10.57 -7.12
N LYS A 75 -2.54 -11.66 -7.25
CA LYS A 75 -3.20 -12.34 -6.13
C LYS A 75 -4.15 -11.45 -5.33
N LEU A 76 -4.73 -10.39 -5.91
CA LEU A 76 -5.66 -9.49 -5.23
C LEU A 76 -6.76 -10.24 -4.45
N ASN A 77 -7.36 -11.28 -5.05
CA ASN A 77 -8.37 -12.10 -4.39
C ASN A 77 -7.85 -12.82 -3.14
N GLU A 78 -6.61 -13.34 -3.15
CA GLU A 78 -6.00 -13.98 -1.99
C GLU A 78 -5.79 -12.95 -0.86
N HIS A 79 -5.26 -11.76 -1.19
CA HIS A 79 -5.04 -10.69 -0.21
C HIS A 79 -6.38 -10.24 0.40
N GLN A 80 -7.40 -10.00 -0.42
CA GLN A 80 -8.74 -9.66 0.06
C GLN A 80 -9.34 -10.73 0.99
N GLN A 81 -9.12 -12.02 0.70
CA GLN A 81 -9.60 -13.12 1.55
C GLN A 81 -8.95 -13.13 2.94
N ARG A 82 -7.70 -12.67 3.09
CA ARG A 82 -7.03 -12.57 4.41
C ARG A 82 -7.82 -11.68 5.39
N PHE A 83 -8.50 -10.66 4.87
CA PHE A 83 -9.32 -9.71 5.63
C PHE A 83 -10.78 -10.14 5.83
N GLN A 84 -11.24 -11.21 5.17
CA GLN A 84 -12.62 -11.69 5.31
C GLN A 84 -12.82 -12.57 6.55
N ARG A 85 -14.08 -12.90 6.85
CA ARG A 85 -14.42 -13.89 7.88
C ARG A 85 -13.69 -15.21 7.62
N GLY A 86 -13.00 -15.71 8.63
CA GLY A 86 -12.16 -16.92 8.52
C GLY A 86 -10.79 -16.69 7.89
N GLY A 87 -10.50 -15.47 7.42
CA GLY A 87 -9.21 -15.08 6.87
C GLY A 87 -8.12 -15.00 7.94
N THR A 88 -6.86 -15.03 7.49
CA THR A 88 -5.69 -15.07 8.37
C THR A 88 -5.54 -13.83 9.24
N TYR A 89 -6.04 -12.67 8.80
CA TYR A 89 -5.92 -11.40 9.54
C TYR A 89 -7.07 -11.15 10.51
N VAL A 90 -8.05 -12.04 10.63
CA VAL A 90 -9.15 -11.90 11.62
C VAL A 90 -8.64 -11.58 13.03
N PRO A 91 -7.54 -12.17 13.56
CA PRO A 91 -6.99 -11.78 14.86
C PRO A 91 -6.47 -10.34 14.90
N ILE A 92 -5.79 -9.88 13.84
CA ILE A 92 -5.31 -8.48 13.71
C ILE A 92 -6.51 -7.53 13.70
N LEU A 93 -7.57 -7.88 12.96
CA LEU A 93 -8.76 -7.03 12.80
C LEU A 93 -9.54 -6.77 14.09
N LYS A 94 -9.32 -7.55 15.15
CA LYS A 94 -9.86 -7.27 16.50
C LYS A 94 -9.22 -6.04 17.14
N HIS A 95 -8.03 -5.66 16.67
CA HIS A 95 -7.23 -4.54 17.18
C HIS A 95 -7.11 -3.41 16.14
N THR A 96 -7.88 -3.45 15.07
CA THR A 96 -7.84 -2.51 13.94
C THR A 96 -9.17 -1.81 13.80
N LYS A 97 -9.21 -0.49 13.65
CA LYS A 97 -10.48 0.23 13.36
C LYS A 97 -10.65 0.49 11.87
N GLN A 98 -9.55 0.61 11.12
CA GLN A 98 -9.57 0.84 9.67
C GLN A 98 -8.51 0.01 8.97
N TRP A 99 -8.81 -0.45 7.76
CA TRP A 99 -7.84 -1.16 6.94
C TRP A 99 -8.02 -0.83 5.47
N ALA A 100 -6.93 -0.97 4.72
CA ALA A 100 -6.92 -0.76 3.28
C ALA A 100 -6.02 -1.79 2.59
N ILE A 101 -6.40 -2.18 1.38
CA ILE A 101 -5.56 -2.87 0.43
C ILE A 101 -5.20 -1.85 -0.65
N ILE A 102 -3.92 -1.60 -0.85
CA ILE A 102 -3.42 -0.64 -1.84
C ILE A 102 -2.80 -1.43 -2.99
N ASP A 103 -3.49 -1.45 -4.12
CA ASP A 103 -3.04 -2.11 -5.34
C ASP A 103 -2.35 -1.10 -6.25
N ILE A 104 -1.01 -1.17 -6.30
CA ILE A 104 -0.17 -0.27 -7.08
C ILE A 104 0.03 -0.88 -8.47
N ARG A 105 -0.52 -0.21 -9.47
CA ARG A 105 -0.54 -0.70 -10.85
C ARG A 105 0.34 0.15 -11.75
N ASN A 106 1.00 -0.50 -12.68
CA ASN A 106 1.76 0.18 -13.73
C ASN A 106 0.85 1.01 -14.67
N SER A 107 1.45 1.92 -15.43
CA SER A 107 0.78 2.88 -16.30
C SER A 107 -0.12 2.27 -17.39
N LYS A 108 0.10 1.01 -17.74
CA LYS A 108 -0.65 0.31 -18.80
C LYS A 108 -1.92 -0.34 -18.26
N MET A 109 -2.08 -0.42 -16.94
CA MET A 109 -3.23 -1.03 -16.30
C MET A 109 -4.34 -0.01 -16.04
N LYS A 110 -5.53 -0.55 -15.78
CA LYS A 110 -6.71 0.23 -15.39
C LYS A 110 -7.20 -0.29 -14.05
N ALA A 111 -7.81 0.58 -13.25
CA ALA A 111 -8.58 0.13 -12.09
C ALA A 111 -9.85 -0.60 -12.56
N PRO A 112 -10.42 -1.50 -11.73
CA PRO A 112 -11.70 -2.12 -12.01
C PRO A 112 -12.82 -1.08 -12.19
N GLU A 113 -13.88 -1.47 -12.88
CA GLU A 113 -15.15 -0.72 -12.91
C GLU A 113 -15.67 -0.50 -11.49
N SER A 114 -16.37 0.61 -11.25
CA SER A 114 -16.84 1.01 -9.91
C SER A 114 -17.60 -0.10 -9.19
N GLU A 115 -18.46 -0.84 -9.90
CA GLU A 115 -19.27 -1.93 -9.36
C GLU A 115 -18.46 -3.13 -8.85
N LYS A 116 -17.23 -3.30 -9.36
CA LYS A 116 -16.33 -4.41 -8.99
C LYS A 116 -15.35 -4.05 -7.88
N ARG A 117 -15.28 -2.77 -7.47
CA ARG A 117 -14.33 -2.32 -6.43
C ARG A 117 -14.84 -2.72 -5.05
N LYS A 118 -13.96 -3.31 -4.23
CA LYS A 118 -14.30 -3.57 -2.83
C LYS A 118 -14.08 -2.33 -1.99
N ARG A 119 -14.86 -2.24 -0.90
CA ARG A 119 -14.94 -1.08 -0.01
C ARG A 119 -13.60 -0.56 0.53
N ASN A 120 -12.59 -1.42 0.65
CA ASN A 120 -11.31 -1.07 1.26
C ASN A 120 -10.13 -1.19 0.27
N ASP A 121 -10.43 -1.33 -1.02
CA ASP A 121 -9.40 -1.40 -2.05
C ASP A 121 -9.16 0.00 -2.63
N ILE A 122 -7.91 0.46 -2.55
CA ILE A 122 -7.44 1.70 -3.16
C ILE A 122 -6.56 1.30 -4.34
N TYR A 123 -6.83 1.84 -5.51
CA TYR A 123 -6.04 1.58 -6.71
C TYR A 123 -5.15 2.77 -7.00
N VAL A 124 -3.86 2.51 -7.21
CA VAL A 124 -2.86 3.53 -7.52
C VAL A 124 -2.35 3.28 -8.93
N ILE A 125 -2.68 4.14 -9.89
CA ILE A 125 -2.18 4.02 -11.26
C ILE A 125 -0.94 4.90 -11.41
N CYS A 126 0.23 4.29 -11.59
CA CYS A 126 1.48 5.03 -11.73
C CYS A 126 1.63 5.64 -13.13
N GLY A 127 2.13 6.87 -13.19
CA GLY A 127 2.68 7.42 -14.44
C GLY A 127 3.93 6.65 -14.89
N GLU A 128 4.24 6.69 -16.19
CA GLU A 128 5.34 5.90 -16.80
C GLU A 128 6.71 6.13 -16.15
N ASN A 129 6.95 7.34 -15.64
CA ASN A 129 8.18 7.75 -14.99
C ASN A 129 8.06 7.81 -13.45
N PHE A 130 6.97 7.35 -12.86
CA PHE A 130 6.72 7.44 -11.41
C PHE A 130 6.74 8.86 -10.84
N GLU A 131 6.60 9.92 -11.65
CA GLU A 131 6.52 11.31 -11.16
C GLU A 131 5.11 11.69 -10.71
N SER A 132 4.11 10.90 -11.08
CA SER A 132 2.74 11.06 -10.65
C SER A 132 2.05 9.72 -10.47
N VAL A 133 0.97 9.75 -9.69
CA VAL A 133 0.03 8.64 -9.55
C VAL A 133 -1.40 9.19 -9.61
N GLN A 134 -2.32 8.39 -10.13
CA GLN A 134 -3.75 8.61 -9.93
C GLN A 134 -4.24 7.65 -8.85
N LEU A 135 -4.74 8.19 -7.75
CA LEU A 135 -5.47 7.45 -6.73
C LEU A 135 -6.91 7.28 -7.17
N ILE A 136 -7.44 6.08 -7.03
CA ILE A 136 -8.83 5.75 -7.33
C ILE A 136 -9.42 5.03 -6.13
N TYR A 137 -10.40 5.69 -5.50
CA TYR A 137 -11.03 5.21 -4.29
C TYR A 137 -12.24 4.29 -4.59
N PRO A 138 -12.67 3.47 -3.62
CA PRO A 138 -13.82 2.57 -3.75
C PRO A 138 -15.10 3.28 -4.21
N ASN A 139 -15.34 4.51 -3.75
CA ASN A 139 -16.53 5.30 -4.07
C ASN A 139 -16.48 5.94 -5.48
N GLY A 140 -15.41 5.74 -6.24
CA GLY A 140 -15.25 6.33 -7.56
C GLY A 140 -14.43 7.62 -7.60
N ASN A 141 -14.16 8.24 -6.44
CA ASN A 141 -13.34 9.45 -6.37
C ASN A 141 -11.95 9.18 -6.92
N LYS A 142 -11.38 10.19 -7.58
CA LYS A 142 -10.04 10.15 -8.16
C LYS A 142 -9.24 11.36 -7.73
N GLU A 143 -7.96 11.17 -7.48
CA GLU A 143 -7.02 12.24 -7.16
C GLU A 143 -5.73 12.02 -7.93
N ASP A 144 -5.28 13.03 -8.66
CA ASP A 144 -3.99 13.01 -9.34
C ASP A 144 -2.94 13.66 -8.44
N ILE A 145 -1.92 12.88 -8.06
CA ILE A 145 -0.89 13.28 -7.10
C ILE A 145 0.47 13.30 -7.78
N ARG A 146 1.21 14.39 -7.63
CA ARG A 146 2.64 14.41 -7.99
C ARG A 146 3.48 13.79 -6.88
N LEU A 147 4.36 12.88 -7.26
CA LEU A 147 5.32 12.28 -6.36
C LEU A 147 6.54 13.20 -6.30
N LEU A 148 6.65 13.99 -5.22
CA LEU A 148 7.77 14.94 -5.05
C LEU A 148 8.99 14.28 -4.42
N GLY A 149 8.76 13.24 -3.62
CA GLY A 149 9.83 12.48 -2.99
C GLY A 149 10.68 13.25 -2.00
N GLU A 150 10.13 14.33 -1.40
CA GLU A 150 10.86 15.35 -0.64
C GLU A 150 12.09 14.80 0.06
N GLU A 151 13.24 15.30 -0.37
CA GLU A 151 14.52 15.09 0.26
C GLU A 151 14.50 15.92 1.55
N ASN A 152 13.93 15.37 2.63
CA ASN A 152 14.32 15.83 3.96
C ASN A 152 15.76 15.35 4.20
N LEU A 153 16.69 16.02 3.52
CA LEU A 153 18.05 16.24 3.98
C LEU A 153 17.91 17.08 5.25
N LEU A 154 17.57 16.44 6.36
CA LEU A 154 17.96 16.98 7.64
C LEU A 154 19.49 16.96 7.63
N GLY A 155 20.05 18.16 7.51
CA GLY A 155 21.48 18.43 7.63
C GLY A 155 22.00 18.29 9.04
#